data_AF-A0A7X8RDA7-F1
#
_entry.id   AF-A0A7X8RDA7-F1
#
_cell.length_a   1.000
_cell.length_b   1.000
_cell.length_c   1.000
_cell.angle_alpha   90.00
_cell.angle_beta   90.00
_cell.angle_gamma   90.00
#
_symmetry.space_group_name_H-M   'P 1'
#
loop_
_entity.id
_entity.type
_entity.pdbx_description
1 polymer ?
#
loop_
_entity_poly.entity_id
_entity_poly.type
_entity_poly.pdbx_seq_one_letter_code
_entity_poly.pdbx_strand_id
1 'polypeptide(L)'
;IGDCDCDRWLEIWNLVFMQYNRDEAGVMTPLPRPSIDTGMGLERLTSILQGVASNFDTDLFLPIIAQIETLTGQKYDPGEKGFPFRVIADHSRACTFLIADGVLPSNDGRGYVLRRILRRAVRFGKLLGIDQPFLYKNVDVVCSLMQEAYPYLGERRDFVAQVIRMEEERFFVTLNEGLKKVEEILQQSRQRGENIIDGEAAFMLYDTFGFPLDLTEDVASENNFTVDTVGFNRMMEEQRNRARQANQGETAFVQDRLLAELLASVPDVEFTGYDSLQEESTIVALVQNEARVAQVTGGEVMLVSASTPFYAESGGQVSDSGVIQGPNGVMEVRSVHKTADWIIHLGVVDGSFQEGQSVQLKVENGLRLDTARNHTATHLLHRALRQVLGDHAQQKGSLVEPDRLRFDFSHLSPVSEEELEDIELRVNQAIWNNYQVATAVTGIDEARKMGAIALFGEKYDDQVRIVQVGDFSMELCGGTHISSTGQIGLFKILSEGSVGAGLRRIEAVT
;
A
#
# COMPACT_ATOMS: atom_id res chain seq x y z
N ILE A 1 -3.45 31.96 -13.55
CA ILE A 1 -2.78 30.72 -13.08
C ILE A 1 -1.49 30.63 -13.87
N GLY A 2 -0.34 30.59 -13.19
CA GLY A 2 0.98 30.60 -13.86
C GLY A 2 1.72 31.94 -13.83
N ASP A 3 1.10 33.01 -13.34
CA ASP A 3 1.83 34.26 -13.08
C ASP A 3 2.62 34.13 -11.77
N CYS A 4 3.94 34.07 -11.91
CA CYS A 4 4.88 34.21 -10.82
C CYS A 4 5.65 35.52 -11.03
N ASP A 5 5.81 36.34 -9.99
CA ASP A 5 6.71 37.51 -10.00
C ASP A 5 8.18 37.13 -10.32
N CYS A 6 8.49 35.83 -10.44
CA CYS A 6 9.78 35.27 -10.77
C CYS A 6 10.12 35.21 -12.28
N ASP A 7 9.19 35.52 -13.20
CA ASP A 7 9.45 35.43 -14.66
C ASP A 7 10.54 36.38 -15.18
N ARG A 8 11.05 37.31 -14.35
CA ARG A 8 12.24 38.10 -14.66
C ARG A 8 13.56 37.31 -14.54
N TRP A 9 13.65 36.33 -13.64
CA TRP A 9 14.89 35.65 -13.29
C TRP A 9 14.72 34.14 -13.30
N LEU A 10 15.43 33.46 -14.20
CA LEU A 10 15.44 32.00 -14.24
C LEU A 10 16.51 31.43 -13.31
N GLU A 11 16.09 30.71 -12.28
CA GLU A 11 16.99 29.91 -11.44
C GLU A 11 17.48 28.70 -12.25
N ILE A 12 18.80 28.55 -12.45
CA ILE A 12 19.36 27.45 -13.24
C ILE A 12 20.08 26.40 -12.38
N TRP A 13 20.55 26.81 -11.21
CA TRP A 13 21.40 26.00 -10.35
C TRP A 13 21.24 26.45 -8.89
N ASN A 14 21.04 25.49 -7.99
CA ASN A 14 21.08 25.67 -6.55
C ASN A 14 22.26 24.93 -5.90
N LEU A 15 22.88 25.58 -4.91
CA LEU A 15 23.97 25.05 -4.08
C LEU A 15 23.56 25.16 -2.61
N VAL A 16 23.13 24.03 -2.03
CA VAL A 16 22.69 23.94 -0.64
C VAL A 16 23.81 23.36 0.22
N PHE A 17 24.29 24.16 1.15
CA PHE A 17 25.28 23.72 2.14
C PHE A 17 24.55 23.14 3.35
N MET A 18 24.32 21.82 3.33
CA MET A 18 23.59 21.14 4.41
C MET A 18 24.42 21.12 5.69
N GLN A 19 23.94 21.84 6.70
CA GLN A 19 24.63 21.99 8.00
C GLN A 19 23.85 21.45 9.18
N TYR A 20 22.53 21.35 9.10
CA TYR A 20 21.67 21.04 10.24
C TYR A 20 20.59 20.00 9.89
N ASN A 21 20.24 19.17 10.86
CA ASN A 21 19.06 18.33 10.88
C ASN A 21 17.95 19.02 11.70
N ARG A 22 16.75 19.12 11.15
CA ARG A 22 15.58 19.69 11.82
C ARG A 22 14.69 18.55 12.34
N ASP A 23 14.44 18.51 13.65
CA ASP A 23 13.48 17.57 14.22
C ASP A 23 12.03 18.07 14.12
N GLU A 24 11.07 17.25 14.57
CA GLU A 24 9.63 17.56 14.54
C GLU A 24 9.26 18.77 15.41
N ALA A 25 10.04 19.07 16.47
CA ALA A 25 9.88 20.25 17.30
C ALA A 25 10.48 21.51 16.65
N GLY A 26 11.15 21.36 15.50
CA GLY A 26 11.82 22.41 14.76
C GLY A 26 13.21 22.76 15.29
N VAL A 27 13.77 21.96 16.19
CA VAL A 27 15.12 22.16 16.71
C VAL A 27 16.12 21.74 15.64
N MET A 28 17.06 22.64 15.36
CA MET A 28 18.14 22.43 14.40
C MET A 28 19.38 21.92 15.13
N THR A 29 19.80 20.70 14.82
CA THR A 29 21.03 20.09 15.36
C THR A 29 22.09 19.98 14.27
N PRO A 30 23.38 20.26 14.54
CA PRO A 30 24.42 20.12 13.51
C PRO A 30 24.47 18.70 12.93
N LEU A 31 24.58 18.59 11.61
CA LEU A 31 24.78 17.30 10.95
C LEU A 31 26.13 16.70 11.36
N PRO A 32 26.21 15.40 11.64
CA PRO A 32 27.47 14.73 11.97
C PRO A 32 28.46 14.76 10.78
N ARG A 33 27.94 14.86 9.56
CA ARG A 33 28.71 15.02 8.32
C ARG A 33 27.99 16.02 7.41
N PRO A 34 28.40 17.31 7.42
CA PRO A 34 27.89 18.30 6.47
C PRO A 34 28.19 17.88 5.04
N SER A 35 27.32 18.27 4.10
CA SER A 35 27.48 17.96 2.67
C SER A 35 26.99 19.12 1.81
N ILE A 36 27.35 19.08 0.53
CA ILE A 36 26.86 20.02 -0.47
C ILE A 36 25.85 19.25 -1.30
N ASP A 37 24.58 19.65 -1.18
CA ASP A 37 23.51 19.21 -2.06
C ASP A 37 23.38 20.22 -3.19
N THR A 38 23.43 19.74 -4.43
CA THR A 38 23.41 20.60 -5.59
C THR A 38 22.46 20.08 -6.65
N GLY A 39 21.67 21.00 -7.21
CA GLY A 39 20.71 20.70 -8.25
C GLY A 39 20.84 21.69 -9.39
N MET A 40 21.11 21.19 -10.59
CA MET A 40 21.07 21.96 -11.84
C MET A 40 19.99 21.35 -12.72
N GLY A 41 18.98 22.15 -13.09
CA GLY A 41 17.85 21.67 -13.88
C GLY A 41 18.25 21.48 -15.34
N LEU A 42 18.30 20.23 -15.82
CA LEU A 42 18.65 19.90 -17.21
C LEU A 42 17.76 20.67 -18.19
N GLU A 43 16.44 20.63 -17.99
CA GLU A 43 15.46 21.29 -18.85
C GLU A 43 15.68 22.79 -18.97
N ARG A 44 16.06 23.45 -17.86
CA ARG A 44 16.35 24.89 -17.81
C ARG A 44 17.68 25.22 -18.49
N LEU A 45 18.69 24.36 -18.35
CA LEU A 45 19.95 24.54 -19.05
C LEU A 45 19.77 24.35 -20.56
N THR A 46 18.98 23.36 -20.98
CA THR A 46 18.66 23.09 -22.37
C THR A 46 17.94 24.26 -23.03
N SER A 47 16.96 24.89 -22.37
CA SER A 47 16.26 26.05 -22.92
C SER A 47 17.18 27.24 -23.18
N ILE A 48 18.16 27.48 -22.29
CA ILE A 48 19.21 28.48 -22.48
C ILE A 48 20.11 28.14 -23.66
N LEU A 49 20.60 26.90 -23.73
CA LEU A 49 21.51 26.47 -24.79
C LEU A 49 20.85 26.51 -26.18
N GLN A 50 19.54 26.24 -26.24
CA GLN A 50 18.75 26.28 -27.47
C GLN A 50 18.18 27.66 -27.78
N GLY A 51 18.32 28.64 -26.86
CA GLY A 51 17.85 30.01 -27.06
C GLY A 51 16.33 30.14 -27.10
N VAL A 52 15.61 29.31 -26.34
CA VAL A 52 14.14 29.31 -26.27
C VAL A 52 13.64 29.81 -24.92
N ALA A 53 12.44 30.39 -24.89
CA ALA A 53 11.89 31.05 -23.71
C ALA A 53 11.30 30.09 -22.67
N SER A 54 11.01 28.86 -23.06
CA SER A 54 10.37 27.86 -22.21
C SER A 54 11.09 26.52 -22.28
N ASN A 55 11.11 25.78 -21.17
CA ASN A 55 11.60 24.41 -21.13
C ASN A 55 10.85 23.49 -22.12
N PHE A 56 9.59 23.81 -22.39
CA PHE A 56 8.73 23.02 -23.28
C PHE A 56 8.99 23.24 -24.77
N ASP A 57 9.70 24.32 -25.11
CA ASP A 57 10.06 24.65 -26.49
C ASP A 57 11.40 24.04 -26.88
N THR A 58 11.88 23.06 -26.10
CA THR A 58 13.14 22.33 -26.32
C THR A 58 12.92 20.99 -27.01
N ASP A 59 13.99 20.42 -27.55
CA ASP A 59 14.00 19.05 -28.08
C ASP A 59 13.59 17.96 -27.08
N LEU A 60 13.59 18.25 -25.77
CA LEU A 60 13.11 17.34 -24.73
C LEU A 60 11.59 17.18 -24.72
N PHE A 61 10.83 18.17 -25.21
CA PHE A 61 9.36 18.18 -25.14
C PHE A 61 8.67 18.38 -26.48
N LEU A 62 9.28 19.09 -27.43
CA LEU A 62 8.70 19.35 -28.75
C LEU A 62 8.23 18.07 -29.47
N PRO A 63 8.93 16.92 -29.43
CA PRO A 63 8.44 15.70 -30.08
C PRO A 63 7.16 15.15 -29.42
N ILE A 64 7.02 15.26 -28.10
CA ILE A 64 5.80 14.87 -27.37
C ILE A 64 4.67 15.84 -27.73
N ILE A 65 4.95 17.15 -27.78
CA ILE A 65 4.00 18.19 -28.18
C ILE A 65 3.52 17.97 -29.62
N ALA A 66 4.41 17.63 -30.55
CA ALA A 66 4.06 17.34 -31.94
C ALA A 66 3.12 16.13 -32.08
N GLN A 67 3.29 15.11 -31.22
CA GLN A 67 2.33 14.01 -31.15
C GLN A 67 0.96 14.49 -30.67
N ILE A 68 0.92 15.38 -29.68
CA ILE A 68 -0.33 15.99 -29.20
C ILE A 68 -1.00 16.86 -30.29
N GLU A 69 -0.24 17.62 -31.09
CA GLU A 69 -0.78 18.32 -32.26
C GLU A 69 -1.46 17.35 -33.24
N THR A 70 -0.85 16.18 -33.47
CA THR A 70 -1.39 15.15 -34.35
C THR A 70 -2.67 14.54 -33.79
N LEU A 71 -2.73 14.30 -32.48
CA LEU A 71 -3.90 13.73 -31.80
C LEU A 71 -5.08 14.72 -31.71
N THR A 72 -4.80 16.01 -31.53
CA THR A 72 -5.81 17.07 -31.38
C THR A 72 -6.24 17.68 -32.72
N GLY A 73 -5.39 17.62 -33.75
CA GLY A 73 -5.54 18.39 -34.97
C GLY A 73 -5.31 19.90 -34.79
N GLN A 74 -4.88 20.34 -33.61
CA GLN A 74 -4.62 21.74 -33.27
C GLN A 74 -3.12 22.03 -33.25
N LYS A 75 -2.74 23.29 -33.51
CA LYS A 75 -1.34 23.73 -33.49
C LYS A 75 -0.91 24.24 -32.13
N TYR A 76 0.29 23.86 -31.72
CA TYR A 76 0.93 24.33 -30.51
C TYR A 76 1.26 25.81 -30.64
N ASP A 77 0.87 26.59 -29.63
CA ASP A 77 1.18 28.00 -29.48
C ASP A 77 2.17 28.18 -28.33
N PRO A 78 3.37 28.72 -28.54
CA PRO A 78 4.32 28.98 -27.45
C PRO A 78 3.76 29.92 -26.36
N GLY A 79 2.73 30.72 -26.67
CA GLY A 79 2.03 31.59 -25.72
C GLY A 79 1.08 30.85 -24.75
N GLU A 80 0.08 31.59 -24.24
CA GLU A 80 -0.89 31.07 -23.28
C GLU A 80 -1.72 29.91 -23.83
N LYS A 81 -2.02 29.90 -25.13
CA LYS A 81 -2.88 28.85 -25.73
C LYS A 81 -2.19 27.49 -25.79
N GLY A 82 -0.86 27.43 -25.71
CA GLY A 82 -0.14 26.17 -25.59
C GLY A 82 -0.07 25.60 -24.18
N PHE A 83 -0.60 26.29 -23.17
CA PHE A 83 -0.57 25.78 -21.80
C PHE A 83 -1.13 24.34 -21.66
N PRO A 84 -2.29 23.99 -22.26
CA PRO A 84 -2.79 22.61 -22.24
C PRO A 84 -1.83 21.60 -22.88
N PHE A 85 -1.17 21.96 -23.98
CA PHE A 85 -0.19 21.09 -24.65
C PHE A 85 1.02 20.81 -23.75
N ARG A 86 1.54 21.85 -23.08
CA ARG A 86 2.66 21.73 -22.14
C ARG A 86 2.33 20.83 -20.96
N VAL A 87 1.13 20.99 -20.38
CA VAL A 87 0.66 20.14 -19.27
C VAL A 87 0.54 18.69 -19.72
N ILE A 88 -0.07 18.42 -20.89
CA ILE A 88 -0.21 17.06 -21.40
C ILE A 88 1.17 16.44 -21.67
N ALA A 89 2.11 17.18 -22.26
CA ALA A 89 3.46 16.68 -22.57
C ALA A 89 4.25 16.34 -21.30
N ASP A 90 4.27 17.25 -20.32
CA ASP A 90 4.88 17.04 -19.01
C ASP A 90 4.31 15.80 -18.31
N HIS A 91 2.99 15.75 -18.21
CA HIS A 91 2.31 14.71 -17.48
C HIS A 91 2.39 13.35 -18.20
N SER A 92 2.45 13.32 -19.53
CA SER A 92 2.74 12.09 -20.29
C SER A 92 4.11 11.53 -19.93
N ARG A 93 5.13 12.38 -19.88
CA ARG A 93 6.50 12.00 -19.48
C ARG A 93 6.51 11.52 -18.03
N ALA A 94 5.92 12.27 -17.10
CA ALA A 94 5.87 11.91 -15.68
C ALA A 94 5.14 10.58 -15.44
N CYS A 95 3.97 10.36 -16.05
CA CYS A 95 3.22 9.11 -15.91
C CYS A 95 4.01 7.92 -16.45
N THR A 96 4.71 8.09 -17.57
CA THR A 96 5.53 7.04 -18.19
C THR A 96 6.62 6.55 -17.24
N PHE A 97 7.39 7.48 -16.65
CA PHE A 97 8.43 7.15 -15.69
C PHE A 97 7.87 6.51 -14.41
N LEU A 98 6.84 7.11 -13.80
CA LEU A 98 6.25 6.59 -12.57
C LEU A 98 5.77 5.15 -12.71
N ILE A 99 5.06 4.84 -13.80
CA ILE A 99 4.53 3.49 -14.03
C ILE A 99 5.64 2.51 -14.37
N ALA A 100 6.62 2.93 -15.17
CA ALA A 100 7.78 2.10 -15.47
C ALA A 100 8.58 1.76 -14.20
N ASP A 101 8.66 2.67 -13.24
CA ASP A 101 9.29 2.48 -11.92
C ASP A 101 8.42 1.65 -10.95
N GLY A 102 7.23 1.20 -11.37
CA GLY A 102 6.35 0.32 -10.60
C GLY A 102 5.29 1.04 -9.77
N VAL A 103 5.08 2.35 -9.95
CA VAL A 103 3.96 3.07 -9.32
C VAL A 103 2.69 2.81 -10.12
N LEU A 104 1.67 2.25 -9.48
CA LEU A 104 0.36 2.03 -10.10
C LEU A 104 -0.68 3.04 -9.60
N PRO A 105 -1.66 3.44 -10.43
CA PRO A 105 -2.75 4.30 -10.00
C PRO A 105 -3.50 3.71 -8.80
N SER A 106 -3.63 4.48 -7.72
CA SER A 106 -4.31 4.07 -6.48
C SER A 106 -5.03 5.25 -5.82
N ASN A 107 -5.74 4.99 -4.73
CA ASN A 107 -6.44 6.02 -3.94
C ASN A 107 -5.53 6.76 -2.94
N ASP A 108 -4.28 6.33 -2.73
CA ASP A 108 -3.41 6.86 -1.67
C ASP A 108 -1.92 6.90 -2.06
N GLY A 109 -1.13 7.69 -1.33
CA GLY A 109 0.32 7.79 -1.48
C GLY A 109 0.76 8.16 -2.90
N ARG A 110 1.78 7.46 -3.41
CA ARG A 110 2.36 7.73 -4.74
C ARG A 110 1.39 7.43 -5.88
N GLY A 111 0.53 6.42 -5.72
CA GLY A 111 -0.47 6.05 -6.73
C GLY A 111 -1.59 7.08 -6.87
N TYR A 112 -1.94 7.77 -5.78
CA TYR A 112 -2.84 8.93 -5.82
C TYR A 112 -2.22 10.09 -6.63
N VAL A 113 -0.94 10.39 -6.41
CA VAL A 113 -0.24 11.46 -7.15
C VAL A 113 -0.17 11.13 -8.65
N LEU A 114 0.18 9.89 -9.01
CA LEU A 114 0.15 9.43 -10.41
C LEU A 114 -1.23 9.65 -11.04
N ARG A 115 -2.28 9.22 -10.34
CA ARG A 115 -3.66 9.39 -10.80
C ARG A 115 -4.02 10.86 -10.99
N ARG A 116 -3.64 11.73 -10.06
CA ARG A 116 -3.85 13.18 -10.14
C ARG A 116 -3.24 13.77 -11.42
N ILE A 117 -1.98 13.46 -11.68
CA ILE A 117 -1.23 13.92 -12.87
C ILE A 117 -1.88 13.40 -14.15
N LEU A 118 -2.20 12.11 -14.21
CA LEU A 118 -2.84 11.49 -15.37
C LEU A 118 -4.20 12.15 -15.67
N ARG A 119 -5.07 12.25 -14.66
CA ARG A 119 -6.42 12.81 -14.82
C ARG A 119 -6.40 14.27 -15.24
N ARG A 120 -5.44 15.05 -14.74
CA ARG A 120 -5.21 16.44 -15.16
C ARG A 120 -4.83 16.53 -16.63
N ALA A 121 -3.94 15.65 -17.12
CA ALA A 121 -3.60 15.59 -18.54
C ALA A 121 -4.81 15.23 -19.41
N VAL A 122 -5.61 14.24 -18.99
CA VAL A 122 -6.83 13.83 -19.70
C VAL A 122 -7.84 14.98 -19.78
N ARG A 123 -8.03 15.73 -18.69
CA ARG A 123 -8.89 16.92 -18.67
C ARG A 123 -8.45 17.97 -19.70
N PHE A 124 -7.15 18.28 -19.77
CA PHE A 124 -6.65 19.21 -20.78
C PHE A 124 -6.78 18.65 -22.20
N GLY A 125 -6.66 17.33 -22.39
CA GLY A 125 -7.00 16.68 -23.65
C GLY A 125 -8.46 16.91 -24.05
N LYS A 126 -9.38 16.77 -23.10
CA LYS A 126 -10.81 17.07 -23.30
C LYS A 126 -11.04 18.54 -23.67
N LEU A 127 -10.34 19.48 -23.03
CA LEU A 127 -10.38 20.90 -23.37
C LEU A 127 -9.91 21.16 -24.81
N LEU A 128 -8.94 20.39 -25.30
CA LEU A 128 -8.46 20.42 -26.68
C LEU A 128 -9.34 19.62 -27.67
N GLY A 129 -10.50 19.13 -27.22
CA GLY A 129 -11.47 18.43 -28.07
C GLY A 129 -11.19 16.94 -28.27
N ILE A 130 -10.36 16.31 -27.44
CA ILE A 130 -10.16 14.85 -27.47
C ILE A 130 -11.25 14.16 -26.65
N ASP A 131 -12.04 13.31 -27.30
CA ASP A 131 -13.15 12.56 -26.71
C ASP A 131 -12.86 11.06 -26.48
N GLN A 132 -11.61 10.64 -26.64
CA GLN A 132 -11.19 9.25 -26.55
C GLN A 132 -9.84 9.13 -25.79
N PRO A 133 -9.54 7.98 -25.18
CA PRO A 133 -8.22 7.71 -24.60
C PRO A 133 -7.08 8.01 -25.58
N PHE A 134 -6.11 8.80 -25.13
CA PHE A 134 -5.05 9.32 -26.01
C PHE A 134 -3.69 9.43 -25.33
N LEU A 135 -3.62 9.62 -24.03
CA LEU A 135 -2.38 9.85 -23.28
C LEU A 135 -1.42 8.67 -23.43
N TYR A 136 -1.94 7.44 -23.45
CA TYR A 136 -1.14 6.24 -23.68
C TYR A 136 -0.38 6.25 -25.01
N LYS A 137 -0.87 6.99 -26.02
CA LYS A 137 -0.22 7.10 -27.34
C LYS A 137 1.05 7.96 -27.31
N ASN A 138 1.26 8.74 -26.25
CA ASN A 138 2.50 9.48 -26.05
C ASN A 138 3.62 8.62 -25.45
N VAL A 139 3.30 7.45 -24.90
CA VAL A 139 4.29 6.56 -24.24
C VAL A 139 5.40 6.17 -25.21
N ASP A 140 5.06 5.81 -26.44
CA ASP A 140 6.04 5.44 -27.47
C ASP A 140 7.04 6.56 -27.75
N VAL A 141 6.55 7.80 -27.80
CA VAL A 141 7.39 8.99 -28.04
C VAL A 141 8.30 9.23 -26.84
N VAL A 142 7.77 9.15 -25.62
CA VAL A 142 8.57 9.31 -24.39
C VAL A 142 9.65 8.23 -24.30
N CYS A 143 9.29 6.96 -24.50
CA CYS A 143 10.26 5.87 -24.47
C CYS A 143 11.34 6.06 -25.54
N SER A 144 10.96 6.47 -26.75
CA SER A 144 11.93 6.71 -27.84
C SER A 144 12.94 7.81 -27.51
N LEU A 145 12.51 8.88 -26.83
CA LEU A 145 13.38 9.99 -26.42
C LEU A 145 14.32 9.60 -25.27
N MET A 146 13.88 8.70 -24.39
CA MET A 146 14.54 8.47 -23.10
C MET A 146 15.28 7.12 -23.01
N GLN A 147 15.02 6.17 -23.91
CA GLN A 147 15.53 4.80 -23.85
C GLN A 147 17.06 4.67 -23.83
N GLU A 148 17.82 5.63 -24.39
CA GLU A 148 19.28 5.56 -24.38
C GLU A 148 19.84 5.69 -22.95
N ALA A 149 19.28 6.61 -22.16
CA ALA A 149 19.65 6.80 -20.76
C ALA A 149 18.87 5.86 -19.82
N TYR A 150 17.66 5.44 -20.22
CA TYR A 150 16.74 4.65 -19.40
C TYR A 150 16.20 3.43 -20.17
N PRO A 151 17.02 2.38 -20.41
CA PRO A 151 16.63 1.24 -21.27
C PRO A 151 15.37 0.49 -20.79
N TYR A 152 15.15 0.43 -19.47
CA TYR A 152 14.00 -0.25 -18.87
C TYR A 152 12.64 0.35 -19.29
N LEU A 153 12.61 1.61 -19.75
CA LEU A 153 11.40 2.22 -20.30
C LEU A 153 10.94 1.51 -21.58
N GLY A 154 11.88 1.03 -22.40
CA GLY A 154 11.58 0.24 -23.58
C GLY A 154 11.00 -1.13 -23.23
N GLU A 155 11.58 -1.80 -22.23
CA GLU A 155 11.13 -3.12 -21.76
C GLU A 155 9.71 -3.08 -21.17
N ARG A 156 9.34 -1.97 -20.52
CA ARG A 156 8.03 -1.81 -19.85
C ARG A 156 7.02 -1.01 -20.67
N ARG A 157 7.35 -0.63 -21.91
CA ARG A 157 6.54 0.26 -22.76
C ARG A 157 5.08 -0.19 -22.88
N ASP A 158 4.87 -1.45 -23.25
CA ASP A 158 3.52 -1.97 -23.53
C ASP A 158 2.69 -2.04 -22.23
N PHE A 159 3.31 -2.43 -21.12
CA PHE A 159 2.70 -2.39 -19.79
C PHE A 159 2.29 -0.97 -19.40
N VAL A 160 3.20 0.00 -19.52
CA VAL A 160 2.94 1.41 -19.20
C VAL A 160 1.79 1.96 -20.02
N ALA A 161 1.81 1.73 -21.34
CA ALA A 161 0.73 2.14 -22.24
C ALA A 161 -0.61 1.52 -21.83
N GLN A 162 -0.63 0.24 -21.47
CA GLN A 162 -1.84 -0.43 -21.00
C GLN A 162 -2.37 0.16 -19.68
N VAL A 163 -1.50 0.42 -18.70
CA VAL A 163 -1.88 1.05 -17.42
C VAL A 163 -2.51 2.42 -17.65
N ILE A 164 -1.85 3.28 -18.44
CA ILE A 164 -2.35 4.62 -18.74
C ILE A 164 -3.71 4.52 -19.46
N ARG A 165 -3.81 3.66 -20.49
CA ARG A 165 -5.03 3.48 -21.26
C ARG A 165 -6.21 3.04 -20.38
N MET A 166 -6.02 2.07 -19.49
CA MET A 166 -7.09 1.58 -18.62
C MET A 166 -7.58 2.66 -17.65
N GLU A 167 -6.66 3.44 -17.05
CA GLU A 167 -7.05 4.54 -16.17
C GLU A 167 -7.73 5.67 -16.96
N GLU A 168 -7.27 5.97 -18.18
CA GLU A 168 -7.95 6.91 -19.08
C GLU A 168 -9.38 6.46 -19.38
N GLU A 169 -9.56 5.23 -19.87
CA GLU A 169 -10.88 4.66 -20.22
C GLU A 169 -11.84 4.74 -19.03
N ARG A 170 -11.38 4.34 -17.84
CA ARG A 170 -12.17 4.43 -16.60
C ARG A 170 -12.52 5.87 -16.25
N PHE A 171 -11.56 6.78 -16.34
CA PHE A 171 -11.76 8.17 -15.95
C PHE A 171 -12.58 8.96 -16.96
N PHE A 172 -12.53 8.65 -18.26
CA PHE A 172 -13.31 9.35 -19.29
C PHE A 172 -14.82 9.27 -19.03
N VAL A 173 -15.30 8.13 -18.50
CA VAL A 173 -16.70 7.96 -18.09
C VAL A 173 -17.07 8.97 -17.00
N THR A 174 -16.26 9.02 -15.94
CA THR A 174 -16.41 9.92 -14.79
C THR A 174 -16.27 11.39 -15.16
N LEU A 175 -15.29 11.73 -16.02
CA LEU A 175 -14.95 13.09 -16.41
C LEU A 175 -16.11 13.80 -17.11
N ASN A 176 -16.81 13.10 -18.03
CA ASN A 176 -17.89 13.69 -18.80
C ASN A 176 -19.10 14.07 -17.93
N GLU A 177 -19.43 13.24 -16.95
CA GLU A 177 -20.52 13.53 -16.01
C GLU A 177 -20.11 14.59 -14.99
N GLY A 178 -18.89 14.48 -14.45
CA GLY A 178 -18.33 15.42 -13.50
C GLY A 178 -18.23 16.84 -14.04
N LEU A 179 -17.72 17.05 -15.26
CA LEU A 179 -17.60 18.38 -15.87
C LEU A 179 -18.97 19.06 -16.07
N LYS A 180 -19.99 18.30 -16.50
CA LYS A 180 -21.35 18.83 -16.61
C LYS A 180 -21.86 19.29 -15.24
N LYS A 181 -21.61 18.49 -14.20
CA LYS A 181 -22.08 18.80 -12.86
C LYS A 181 -21.36 20.01 -12.25
N VAL A 182 -20.05 20.13 -12.46
CA VAL A 182 -19.28 21.31 -12.04
C VAL A 182 -19.82 22.57 -12.70
N GLU A 183 -20.11 22.53 -14.01
CA GLU A 183 -20.68 23.68 -14.72
C GLU A 183 -22.05 24.09 -14.14
N GLU A 184 -22.93 23.13 -13.81
CA GLU A 184 -24.19 23.41 -13.12
C GLU A 184 -23.98 24.10 -11.77
N ILE A 185 -23.03 23.62 -10.96
CA ILE A 185 -22.72 24.19 -9.64
C ILE A 185 -22.18 25.62 -9.79
N LEU A 186 -21.26 25.85 -10.73
CA LEU A 186 -20.71 27.18 -11.03
C LEU A 186 -21.82 28.14 -11.44
N GLN A 187 -22.74 27.72 -12.31
CA GLN A 187 -23.87 28.56 -12.74
C GLN A 187 -24.81 28.90 -11.58
N GLN A 188 -25.15 27.92 -10.73
CA GLN A 188 -25.98 28.15 -9.55
C GLN A 188 -25.33 29.12 -8.57
N SER A 189 -24.04 28.96 -8.29
CA SER A 189 -23.31 29.86 -7.40
C SER A 189 -23.22 31.28 -7.98
N ARG A 190 -22.98 31.43 -9.30
CA ARG A 190 -23.05 32.74 -9.97
C ARG A 190 -24.41 33.39 -9.81
N GLN A 191 -25.50 32.63 -9.90
CA GLN A 191 -26.86 33.15 -9.69
C GLN A 191 -27.11 33.61 -8.25
N ARG A 192 -26.42 32.99 -7.27
CA ARG A 192 -26.43 33.43 -5.86
C ARG A 192 -25.49 34.60 -5.57
N GLY A 193 -24.67 35.02 -6.53
CA GLY A 193 -23.64 36.06 -6.34
C GLY A 193 -22.41 35.58 -5.57
N GLU A 194 -22.18 34.27 -5.55
CA GLU A 194 -21.08 33.61 -4.83
C GLU A 194 -20.03 33.10 -5.83
N ASN A 195 -18.75 33.23 -5.48
CA ASN A 195 -17.61 32.71 -6.25
C ASN A 195 -16.92 31.55 -5.50
N ILE A 196 -17.72 30.68 -4.87
CA ILE A 196 -17.23 29.54 -4.10
C ILE A 196 -18.07 28.30 -4.40
N ILE A 197 -17.40 27.17 -4.64
CA ILE A 197 -18.01 25.85 -4.61
C ILE A 197 -18.03 25.40 -3.15
N ASP A 198 -19.21 25.24 -2.57
CA ASP A 198 -19.36 24.82 -1.19
C ASP A 198 -18.81 23.39 -0.96
N GLY A 199 -18.39 23.11 0.28
CA GLY A 199 -17.74 21.86 0.62
C GLY A 199 -18.63 20.63 0.44
N GLU A 200 -19.96 20.81 0.56
CA GLU A 200 -20.95 19.75 0.34
C GLU A 200 -21.08 19.38 -1.14
N ALA A 201 -21.12 20.39 -2.03
CA ALA A 201 -21.12 20.18 -3.48
C ALA A 201 -19.80 19.59 -3.96
N ALA A 202 -18.66 20.05 -3.44
CA ALA A 202 -17.35 19.46 -3.72
C ALA A 202 -17.28 17.99 -3.23
N PHE A 203 -17.84 17.69 -2.06
CA PHE A 203 -17.91 16.33 -1.53
C PHE A 203 -18.83 15.45 -2.38
N MET A 204 -19.97 15.97 -2.82
CA MET A 204 -20.89 15.27 -3.73
C MET A 204 -20.25 14.97 -5.08
N LEU A 205 -19.48 15.90 -5.65
CA LEU A 205 -18.71 15.66 -6.88
C LEU A 205 -17.72 14.51 -6.70
N TYR A 206 -17.02 14.48 -5.57
CA TYR A 206 -16.05 13.42 -5.24
C TYR A 206 -16.71 12.07 -4.97
N ASP A 207 -17.68 12.02 -4.05
CA ASP A 207 -18.26 10.79 -3.51
C ASP A 207 -19.26 10.15 -4.49
N THR A 208 -20.17 10.96 -5.04
CA THR A 208 -21.26 10.48 -5.91
C THR A 208 -20.81 10.34 -7.36
N PHE A 209 -20.10 11.35 -7.87
CA PHE A 209 -19.73 11.43 -9.29
C PHE A 209 -18.29 11.01 -9.57
N GLY A 210 -17.52 10.64 -8.55
CA GLY A 210 -16.11 10.23 -8.69
C GLY A 210 -15.17 11.33 -9.19
N PHE A 211 -15.64 12.59 -9.23
CA PHE A 211 -14.92 13.73 -9.78
C PHE A 211 -13.96 14.30 -8.72
N PRO A 212 -12.64 14.22 -8.94
CA PRO A 212 -11.65 14.54 -7.91
C PRO A 212 -11.69 16.00 -7.42
N LEU A 213 -11.35 16.22 -6.16
CA LEU A 213 -11.27 17.56 -5.57
C LEU A 213 -10.25 18.44 -6.31
N ASP A 214 -9.08 17.90 -6.65
CA ASP A 214 -8.02 18.61 -7.37
C ASP A 214 -8.48 19.13 -8.75
N LEU A 215 -9.29 18.33 -9.46
CA LEU A 215 -9.87 18.80 -10.72
C LEU A 215 -10.99 19.80 -10.51
N THR A 216 -11.73 19.68 -9.40
CA THR A 216 -12.73 20.68 -9.01
C THR A 216 -12.06 22.02 -8.72
N GLU A 217 -10.94 22.02 -8.01
CA GLU A 217 -10.12 23.21 -7.74
C GLU A 217 -9.56 23.82 -9.02
N ASP A 218 -9.00 23.00 -9.92
CA ASP A 218 -8.49 23.46 -11.22
C ASP A 218 -9.61 24.14 -12.05
N VAL A 219 -10.78 23.50 -12.18
CA VAL A 219 -11.92 24.07 -12.94
C VAL A 219 -12.46 25.34 -12.27
N ALA A 220 -12.53 25.35 -10.93
CA ALA A 220 -12.98 26.51 -10.17
C ALA A 220 -12.03 27.70 -10.41
N SER A 221 -10.72 27.48 -10.26
CA SER A 221 -9.72 28.53 -10.42
C SER A 221 -9.76 29.17 -11.82
N GLU A 222 -9.89 28.35 -12.86
CA GLU A 222 -10.04 28.82 -14.26
C GLU A 222 -11.30 29.67 -14.48
N ASN A 223 -12.33 29.48 -13.65
CA ASN A 223 -13.57 30.23 -13.69
C ASN A 223 -13.63 31.40 -12.70
N ASN A 224 -12.51 31.71 -12.03
CA ASN A 224 -12.40 32.69 -10.94
C ASN A 224 -13.23 32.32 -9.69
N PHE A 225 -13.33 31.03 -9.41
CA PHE A 225 -13.97 30.44 -8.24
C PHE A 225 -12.94 29.85 -7.28
N THR A 226 -13.35 29.69 -6.03
CA THR A 226 -12.62 28.93 -5.01
C THR A 226 -13.44 27.71 -4.59
N VAL A 227 -12.80 26.73 -3.95
CA VAL A 227 -13.49 25.57 -3.37
C VAL A 227 -13.34 25.64 -1.86
N ASP A 228 -14.43 25.42 -1.12
CA ASP A 228 -14.38 25.28 0.34
C ASP A 228 -13.80 23.93 0.73
N THR A 229 -12.47 23.86 0.74
CA THR A 229 -11.71 22.66 1.13
C THR A 229 -11.91 22.29 2.60
N VAL A 230 -12.20 23.28 3.47
CA VAL A 230 -12.45 23.04 4.90
C VAL A 230 -13.78 22.31 5.07
N GLY A 231 -14.84 22.78 4.40
CA GLY A 231 -16.13 22.12 4.36
C GLY A 231 -16.04 20.72 3.75
N PHE A 232 -15.30 20.54 2.65
CA PHE A 232 -15.07 19.23 2.04
C PHE A 232 -14.42 18.25 3.03
N ASN A 233 -13.35 18.67 3.71
CA ASN A 233 -12.62 17.83 4.65
C ASN A 233 -13.49 17.43 5.85
N ARG A 234 -14.35 18.32 6.33
CA ARG A 234 -15.35 18.00 7.36
C ARG A 234 -16.29 16.87 6.90
N MET A 235 -16.79 16.93 5.67
CA MET A 235 -17.66 15.88 5.12
C MET A 235 -16.92 14.54 4.96
N MET A 236 -15.65 14.56 4.53
CA MET A 236 -14.79 13.37 4.47
C MET A 236 -14.57 12.75 5.86
N GLU A 237 -14.37 13.58 6.89
CA GLU A 237 -14.20 13.11 8.26
C GLU A 237 -15.49 12.51 8.83
N GLU A 238 -16.65 13.12 8.56
CA GLU A 238 -17.95 12.56 8.91
C GLU A 238 -18.22 11.21 8.22
N GLN A 239 -17.79 11.04 6.96
CA GLN A 239 -17.86 9.75 6.25
C GLN A 239 -16.92 8.71 6.88
N ARG A 240 -15.68 9.10 7.19
CA ARG A 240 -14.70 8.22 7.86
C ARG A 240 -15.17 7.80 9.25
N ASN A 241 -15.74 8.71 10.03
CA ASN A 241 -16.24 8.42 11.36
C ASN A 241 -17.45 7.47 11.30
N ARG A 242 -18.34 7.63 10.32
CA ARG A 242 -19.41 6.65 10.06
C ARG A 242 -18.85 5.26 9.71
N ALA A 243 -17.79 5.18 8.89
CA ALA A 243 -17.13 3.92 8.54
C ALA A 243 -16.37 3.29 9.73
N ARG A 244 -15.77 4.12 10.61
CA ARG A 244 -15.11 3.67 11.85
C ARG A 244 -16.11 3.22 12.92
N GLN A 245 -17.26 3.87 13.04
CA GLN A 245 -18.33 3.38 13.93
C GLN A 245 -18.89 2.03 13.46
N ALA A 246 -18.75 1.70 12.17
CA ALA A 246 -19.03 0.38 11.63
C ALA A 246 -17.89 -0.65 11.84
N ASN A 247 -16.67 -0.22 12.16
CA ASN A 247 -15.48 -1.07 12.40
C ASN A 247 -14.83 -0.70 13.75
N GLN A 248 -15.15 -1.43 14.82
CA GLN A 248 -14.67 -1.23 16.20
C GLN A 248 -13.12 -1.25 16.33
N GLY A 249 -12.44 -0.13 16.05
CA GLY A 249 -10.97 -0.01 16.10
C GLY A 249 -10.40 0.98 17.13
N GLU A 250 -11.21 1.86 17.72
CA GLU A 250 -10.72 2.88 18.68
C GLU A 250 -10.39 2.32 20.08
N THR A 251 -10.96 1.17 20.46
CA THR A 251 -10.76 0.55 21.77
C THR A 251 -9.37 -0.10 21.94
N ALA A 252 -8.77 -0.59 20.84
CA ALA A 252 -7.51 -1.34 20.88
C ALA A 252 -6.30 -0.48 21.29
N PHE A 253 -6.22 0.76 20.82
CA PHE A 253 -5.07 1.65 21.06
C PHE A 253 -4.93 2.09 22.53
N VAL A 254 -6.05 2.28 23.22
CA VAL A 254 -6.06 2.62 24.66
C VAL A 254 -5.61 1.42 25.50
N GLN A 255 -6.02 0.23 25.08
CA GLN A 255 -5.71 -1.03 25.76
C GLN A 255 -4.22 -1.39 25.63
N ASP A 256 -3.61 -1.21 24.45
CA ASP A 256 -2.17 -1.45 24.24
C ASP A 256 -1.28 -0.58 25.14
N ARG A 257 -1.64 0.70 25.32
CA ARG A 257 -0.86 1.63 26.14
C ARG A 257 -0.90 1.27 27.62
N LEU A 258 -2.09 0.92 28.13
CA LEU A 258 -2.25 0.43 29.49
C LEU A 258 -1.46 -0.86 29.72
N LEU A 259 -1.50 -1.78 28.76
CA LEU A 259 -0.80 -3.06 28.87
C LEU A 259 0.72 -2.87 28.89
N ALA A 260 1.24 -1.96 28.07
CA ALA A 260 2.67 -1.61 28.07
C ALA A 260 3.12 -1.03 29.42
N GLU A 261 2.29 -0.21 30.09
CA GLU A 261 2.58 0.32 31.42
C GLU A 261 2.60 -0.78 32.50
N LEU A 262 1.64 -1.71 32.45
CA LEU A 262 1.53 -2.82 33.40
C LEU A 262 2.66 -3.85 33.25
N LEU A 263 3.16 -4.05 32.02
CA LEU A 263 4.17 -5.06 31.69
C LEU A 263 5.59 -4.50 31.60
N ALA A 264 5.82 -3.19 31.76
CA ALA A 264 7.15 -2.56 31.61
C ALA A 264 8.29 -3.16 32.46
N SER A 265 7.98 -3.90 33.52
CA SER A 265 8.96 -4.60 34.38
C SER A 265 9.15 -6.09 34.06
N VAL A 266 8.42 -6.60 33.07
CA VAL A 266 8.40 -8.00 32.65
C VAL A 266 9.46 -8.18 31.55
N PRO A 267 10.37 -9.17 31.66
CA PRO A 267 11.34 -9.48 30.61
C PRO A 267 10.69 -9.84 29.28
N ASP A 268 11.47 -9.76 28.20
CA ASP A 268 11.06 -10.18 26.87
C ASP A 268 10.66 -11.66 26.85
N VAL A 269 9.66 -12.01 26.02
CA VAL A 269 9.14 -13.38 25.92
C VAL A 269 9.84 -14.12 24.79
N GLU A 270 10.37 -15.31 25.09
CA GLU A 270 10.93 -16.19 24.05
C GLU A 270 9.81 -16.95 23.32
N PHE A 271 9.70 -16.76 22.01
CA PHE A 271 8.78 -17.53 21.17
C PHE A 271 9.43 -18.83 20.69
N THR A 272 8.88 -19.97 21.11
CA THR A 272 9.38 -21.33 20.79
C THR A 272 8.49 -22.07 19.80
N GLY A 273 7.41 -21.44 19.36
CA GLY A 273 6.33 -22.06 18.58
C GLY A 273 6.68 -22.49 17.16
N TYR A 274 7.89 -22.21 16.69
CA TYR A 274 8.42 -22.75 15.44
C TYR A 274 8.85 -24.22 15.57
N ASP A 275 9.31 -24.63 16.76
CA ASP A 275 9.91 -25.95 16.98
C ASP A 275 9.00 -26.86 17.81
N SER A 276 8.21 -26.30 18.73
CA SER A 276 7.31 -27.06 19.61
C SER A 276 5.92 -26.44 19.72
N LEU A 277 4.91 -27.29 19.89
CA LEU A 277 3.53 -26.87 20.20
C LEU A 277 3.17 -27.08 21.68
N GLN A 278 4.10 -27.63 22.45
CA GLN A 278 3.94 -27.92 23.87
C GLN A 278 5.23 -27.64 24.62
N GLU A 279 5.14 -26.94 25.74
CA GLU A 279 6.28 -26.72 26.62
C GLU A 279 5.85 -26.47 28.05
N GLU A 280 6.82 -26.54 28.96
CA GLU A 280 6.67 -26.06 30.33
C GLU A 280 7.34 -24.69 30.43
N SER A 281 6.61 -23.71 30.96
CA SER A 281 7.12 -22.35 31.17
C SER A 281 6.62 -21.78 32.50
N THR A 282 7.13 -20.61 32.87
CA THR A 282 6.79 -19.94 34.13
C THR A 282 5.95 -18.70 33.86
N ILE A 283 4.87 -18.50 34.63
CA ILE A 283 4.06 -17.28 34.57
C ILE A 283 4.89 -16.10 35.10
N VAL A 284 5.06 -15.06 34.29
CA VAL A 284 5.81 -13.85 34.67
C VAL A 284 4.91 -12.66 34.97
N ALA A 285 3.68 -12.65 34.42
CA ALA A 285 2.68 -11.65 34.75
C ALA A 285 1.25 -12.17 34.59
N LEU A 286 0.37 -11.68 35.46
CA LEU A 286 -1.08 -11.87 35.37
C LEU A 286 -1.77 -10.51 35.43
N VAL A 287 -2.70 -10.27 34.50
CA VAL A 287 -3.52 -9.06 34.46
C VAL A 287 -4.98 -9.45 34.44
N GLN A 288 -5.77 -8.88 35.36
CA GLN A 288 -7.21 -9.07 35.47
C GLN A 288 -7.86 -7.75 35.88
N ASN A 289 -8.99 -7.40 35.26
CA ASN A 289 -9.68 -6.13 35.50
C ASN A 289 -8.75 -4.90 35.38
N GLU A 290 -7.95 -4.86 34.30
CA GLU A 290 -7.05 -3.73 34.00
C GLU A 290 -5.92 -3.49 35.02
N ALA A 291 -5.66 -4.44 35.92
CA ALA A 291 -4.60 -4.35 36.91
C ALA A 291 -3.72 -5.61 36.90
N ARG A 292 -2.40 -5.42 37.11
CA ARG A 292 -1.48 -6.52 37.37
C ARG A 292 -1.72 -7.08 38.78
N VAL A 293 -1.86 -8.39 38.88
CA VAL A 293 -2.19 -9.10 40.12
C VAL A 293 -1.24 -10.26 40.35
N ALA A 294 -0.88 -10.52 41.62
CA ALA A 294 0.00 -11.65 41.95
C ALA A 294 -0.68 -13.01 41.79
N GLN A 295 -2.02 -13.06 41.86
CA GLN A 295 -2.81 -14.28 41.76
C GLN A 295 -4.17 -13.97 41.15
N VAL A 296 -4.70 -14.92 40.36
CA VAL A 296 -6.06 -14.90 39.81
C VAL A 296 -6.82 -16.15 40.27
N THR A 297 -8.14 -16.03 40.42
CA THR A 297 -9.04 -17.15 40.69
C THR A 297 -10.27 -17.02 39.82
N GLY A 298 -10.31 -17.80 38.75
CA GLY A 298 -11.39 -17.78 37.77
C GLY A 298 -11.49 -16.49 36.93
N GLY A 299 -12.26 -16.58 35.84
CA GLY A 299 -12.67 -15.44 35.02
C GLY A 299 -11.69 -15.09 33.89
N GLU A 300 -11.93 -13.98 33.22
CA GLU A 300 -11.09 -13.50 32.12
C GLU A 300 -9.76 -12.96 32.65
N VAL A 301 -8.67 -13.40 32.02
CA VAL A 301 -7.30 -13.09 32.44
C VAL A 301 -6.42 -12.92 31.21
N MET A 302 -5.48 -11.98 31.31
CA MET A 302 -4.32 -11.84 30.44
C MET A 302 -3.11 -12.44 31.15
N LEU A 303 -2.44 -13.40 30.51
CA LEU A 303 -1.32 -14.13 31.08
C LEU A 303 -0.08 -13.98 30.19
N VAL A 304 1.06 -13.65 30.79
CA VAL A 304 2.37 -13.65 30.13
C VAL A 304 3.26 -14.70 30.79
N SER A 305 3.87 -15.55 29.97
CA SER A 305 4.85 -16.57 30.38
C SER A 305 6.25 -16.19 29.90
N ALA A 306 7.29 -16.75 30.51
CA ALA A 306 8.68 -16.46 30.16
C ALA A 306 9.04 -16.92 28.73
N SER A 307 8.43 -18.02 28.29
CA SER A 307 8.47 -18.54 26.93
C SER A 307 7.05 -18.95 26.51
N THR A 308 6.78 -19.00 25.21
CA THR A 308 5.51 -19.56 24.73
C THR A 308 5.61 -20.21 23.35
N PRO A 309 4.90 -21.34 23.11
CA PRO A 309 4.74 -21.91 21.79
C PRO A 309 3.59 -21.27 21.01
N PHE A 310 2.77 -20.41 21.62
CA PHE A 310 1.61 -19.79 20.98
C PHE A 310 2.04 -18.63 20.09
N TYR A 311 1.68 -18.69 18.81
CA TYR A 311 1.90 -17.64 17.83
C TYR A 311 0.89 -16.52 18.07
N ALA A 312 1.41 -15.30 18.22
CA ALA A 312 0.61 -14.09 18.32
C ALA A 312 0.19 -13.62 16.93
N GLU A 313 -1.01 -13.04 16.82
CA GLU A 313 -1.52 -12.51 15.55
C GLU A 313 -0.53 -11.54 14.89
N SER A 314 -0.05 -11.89 13.69
CA SER A 314 0.95 -11.09 12.96
C SER A 314 1.11 -11.55 11.51
N GLY A 315 1.47 -10.62 10.62
CA GLY A 315 1.77 -10.92 9.21
C GLY A 315 0.56 -11.44 8.41
N GLY A 316 -0.66 -11.15 8.87
CA GLY A 316 -1.90 -11.69 8.31
C GLY A 316 -2.33 -13.03 8.91
N GLN A 317 -1.47 -13.73 9.65
CA GLN A 317 -1.82 -14.97 10.33
C GLN A 317 -2.54 -14.68 11.66
N VAL A 318 -3.68 -15.33 11.88
CA VAL A 318 -4.41 -15.25 13.15
C VAL A 318 -3.64 -15.90 14.30
N SER A 319 -3.94 -15.45 15.51
CA SER A 319 -3.33 -16.01 16.73
C SER A 319 -3.76 -17.45 17.00
N ASP A 320 -2.93 -18.18 17.73
CA ASP A 320 -3.30 -19.52 18.19
C ASP A 320 -4.31 -19.52 19.33
N SER A 321 -4.98 -20.66 19.45
CA SER A 321 -5.77 -21.06 20.61
C SER A 321 -5.22 -22.36 21.21
N GLY A 322 -5.67 -22.66 22.43
CA GLY A 322 -5.18 -23.83 23.16
C GLY A 322 -5.41 -23.72 24.65
N VAL A 323 -4.55 -24.38 25.43
CA VAL A 323 -4.71 -24.50 26.87
C VAL A 323 -3.39 -24.22 27.59
N ILE A 324 -3.47 -23.49 28.70
CA ILE A 324 -2.39 -23.36 29.69
C ILE A 324 -2.85 -24.08 30.96
N GLN A 325 -2.12 -25.11 31.37
CA GLN A 325 -2.48 -25.96 32.49
C GLN A 325 -1.48 -25.82 33.64
N GLY A 326 -1.99 -25.49 34.83
CA GLY A 326 -1.22 -25.47 36.07
C GLY A 326 -1.70 -26.53 37.06
N PRO A 327 -1.02 -26.69 38.21
CA PRO A 327 -1.42 -27.61 39.27
C PRO A 327 -2.83 -27.36 39.84
N ASN A 328 -3.28 -26.10 39.87
CA ASN A 328 -4.52 -25.69 40.55
C ASN A 328 -5.56 -25.03 39.61
N GLY A 329 -5.36 -25.10 38.30
CA GLY A 329 -6.22 -24.44 37.34
C GLY A 329 -5.85 -24.69 35.89
N VAL A 330 -6.78 -24.34 35.02
CA VAL A 330 -6.64 -24.43 33.56
C VAL A 330 -7.12 -23.12 32.95
N MET A 331 -6.41 -22.63 31.94
CA MET A 331 -6.81 -21.47 31.16
C MET A 331 -7.07 -21.91 29.72
N GLU A 332 -8.28 -21.66 29.23
CA GLU A 332 -8.60 -21.78 27.81
C GLU A 332 -8.15 -20.50 27.10
N VAL A 333 -7.12 -20.59 26.28
CA VAL A 333 -6.57 -19.48 25.50
C VAL A 333 -7.40 -19.30 24.24
N ARG A 334 -8.02 -18.13 24.10
CA ARG A 334 -8.90 -17.78 22.98
C ARG A 334 -8.18 -17.00 21.89
N SER A 335 -7.26 -16.12 22.29
CA SER A 335 -6.42 -15.36 21.38
C SER A 335 -5.09 -15.01 22.02
N VAL A 336 -4.12 -14.67 21.18
CA VAL A 336 -2.78 -14.26 21.61
C VAL A 336 -2.38 -12.98 20.88
N HIS A 337 -2.05 -11.94 21.64
CA HIS A 337 -1.67 -10.64 21.12
C HIS A 337 -0.20 -10.36 21.38
N LYS A 338 0.44 -9.64 20.44
CA LYS A 338 1.80 -9.15 20.60
C LYS A 338 1.77 -7.64 20.77
N THR A 339 2.31 -7.16 21.89
CA THR A 339 2.50 -5.72 22.14
C THR A 339 3.95 -5.52 22.53
N ALA A 340 4.70 -4.74 21.75
CA ALA A 340 6.16 -4.65 21.84
C ALA A 340 6.81 -6.05 21.81
N ASP A 341 7.54 -6.42 22.86
CA ASP A 341 8.27 -7.70 22.98
C ASP A 341 7.54 -8.74 23.84
N TRP A 342 6.29 -8.46 24.25
CA TRP A 342 5.48 -9.38 25.03
C TRP A 342 4.46 -10.12 24.17
N ILE A 343 4.29 -11.41 24.49
CA ILE A 343 3.23 -12.26 23.94
C ILE A 343 2.22 -12.52 25.05
N ILE A 344 1.02 -11.96 24.89
CA ILE A 344 -0.05 -11.99 25.90
C ILE A 344 -1.11 -12.99 25.48
N HIS A 345 -1.38 -13.95 26.37
CA HIS A 345 -2.44 -14.95 26.21
C HIS A 345 -3.73 -14.41 26.82
N LEU A 346 -4.81 -14.37 26.04
CA LEU A 346 -6.13 -13.93 26.48
C LEU A 346 -7.03 -15.14 26.59
N GLY A 347 -7.69 -15.29 27.74
CA GLY A 347 -8.46 -16.50 27.98
C GLY A 347 -9.26 -16.46 29.28
N VAL A 348 -9.95 -17.56 29.53
CA VAL A 348 -10.75 -17.76 30.74
C VAL A 348 -10.06 -18.79 31.62
N VAL A 349 -9.81 -18.42 32.87
CA VAL A 349 -9.27 -19.30 33.90
C VAL A 349 -10.43 -20.04 34.59
N ASP A 350 -10.26 -21.34 34.78
CA ASP A 350 -10.98 -22.16 35.75
C ASP A 350 -9.98 -22.65 36.81
N GLY A 351 -10.25 -22.39 38.09
CA GLY A 351 -9.29 -22.59 39.18
C GLY A 351 -8.42 -21.35 39.43
N SER A 352 -7.13 -21.55 39.72
CA SER A 352 -6.22 -20.45 40.12
C SER A 352 -4.81 -20.54 39.54
N PHE A 353 -4.24 -19.37 39.26
CA PHE A 353 -2.85 -19.18 38.84
C PHE A 353 -2.18 -18.09 39.67
N GLN A 354 -0.86 -18.20 39.86
CA GLN A 354 -0.02 -17.25 40.57
C GLN A 354 1.21 -16.89 39.72
N GLU A 355 1.67 -15.64 39.81
CA GLU A 355 2.96 -15.25 39.22
C GLU A 355 4.11 -16.10 39.82
N GLY A 356 5.05 -16.52 38.98
CA GLY A 356 6.16 -17.43 39.33
C GLY A 356 5.80 -18.92 39.29
N GLN A 357 4.55 -19.29 38.99
CA GLN A 357 4.11 -20.67 38.89
C GLN A 357 4.53 -21.33 37.58
N SER A 358 4.96 -22.60 37.65
CA SER A 358 5.20 -23.43 36.46
C SER A 358 3.89 -23.92 35.87
N VAL A 359 3.77 -23.83 34.54
CA VAL A 359 2.58 -24.21 33.76
C VAL A 359 2.97 -24.93 32.48
N GLN A 360 2.10 -25.84 32.03
CA GLN A 360 2.22 -26.50 30.74
C GLN A 360 1.39 -25.75 29.70
N LEU A 361 2.06 -25.24 28.67
CA LEU A 361 1.44 -24.58 27.53
C LEU A 361 1.21 -25.61 26.42
N LYS A 362 0.01 -25.66 25.85
CA LYS A 362 -0.35 -26.57 24.76
C LYS A 362 -1.23 -25.88 23.73
N VAL A 363 -0.68 -25.68 22.54
CA VAL A 363 -1.39 -25.15 21.37
C VAL A 363 -2.33 -26.21 20.80
N GLU A 364 -3.48 -25.78 20.26
CA GLU A 364 -4.36 -26.65 19.50
C GLU A 364 -3.73 -27.02 18.15
N ASN A 365 -3.13 -28.21 18.10
CA ASN A 365 -2.35 -28.69 16.95
C ASN A 365 -3.17 -28.74 15.65
N GLY A 366 -4.47 -29.06 15.72
CA GLY A 366 -5.31 -29.10 14.51
C GLY A 366 -5.38 -27.73 13.83
N LEU A 367 -5.83 -26.73 14.58
CA LEU A 367 -5.99 -25.36 14.09
C LEU A 367 -4.64 -24.73 13.67
N ARG A 368 -3.56 -25.01 14.41
CA ARG A 368 -2.22 -24.55 14.03
C ARG A 368 -1.80 -25.09 12.67
N LEU A 369 -2.00 -26.38 12.43
CA LEU A 369 -1.59 -27.01 11.17
C LEU A 369 -2.45 -26.50 10.00
N ASP A 370 -3.74 -26.33 10.20
CA ASP A 370 -4.63 -25.77 9.17
C ASP A 370 -4.23 -24.33 8.80
N THR A 371 -3.95 -23.49 9.80
CA THR A 371 -3.41 -22.14 9.59
C THR A 371 -2.06 -22.18 8.87
N ALA A 372 -1.14 -23.08 9.23
CA ALA A 372 0.17 -23.21 8.59
C ALA A 372 0.08 -23.71 7.13
N ARG A 373 -0.92 -24.54 6.80
CA ARG A 373 -1.23 -24.95 5.42
C ARG A 373 -1.67 -23.75 4.60
N ASN A 374 -2.67 -23.00 5.10
CA ASN A 374 -3.16 -21.79 4.46
C ASN A 374 -2.06 -20.72 4.33
N HIS A 375 -1.17 -20.59 5.30
CA HIS A 375 -0.05 -19.66 5.23
C HIS A 375 0.90 -20.05 4.09
N THR A 376 1.28 -21.32 4.03
CA THR A 376 2.19 -21.80 2.98
C THR A 376 1.54 -21.73 1.60
N ALA A 377 0.24 -22.01 1.49
CA ALA A 377 -0.54 -21.80 0.27
C ALA A 377 -0.57 -20.33 -0.16
N THR A 378 -0.61 -19.38 0.78
CA THR A 378 -0.51 -17.95 0.49
C THR A 378 0.79 -17.60 -0.25
N HIS A 379 1.93 -18.18 0.13
CA HIS A 379 3.20 -17.96 -0.58
C HIS A 379 3.19 -18.57 -1.99
N LEU A 380 2.58 -19.75 -2.14
CA LEU A 380 2.42 -20.38 -3.46
C LEU A 380 1.53 -19.53 -4.37
N LEU A 381 0.41 -19.03 -3.83
CA LEU A 381 -0.52 -18.14 -4.52
C LEU A 381 0.16 -16.84 -4.95
N HIS A 382 0.91 -16.19 -4.06
CA HIS A 382 1.63 -14.96 -4.38
C HIS A 382 2.61 -15.17 -5.54
N ARG A 383 3.38 -16.26 -5.52
CA ARG A 383 4.29 -16.60 -6.62
C ARG A 383 3.54 -16.90 -7.92
N ALA A 384 2.45 -17.67 -7.87
CA ALA A 384 1.64 -18.01 -9.05
C ALA A 384 1.03 -16.75 -9.68
N LEU A 385 0.48 -15.84 -8.87
CA LEU A 385 -0.04 -14.55 -9.33
C LEU A 385 1.01 -13.76 -10.10
N ARG A 386 2.25 -13.70 -9.58
CA ARG A 386 3.35 -12.98 -10.25
C ARG A 386 3.78 -13.64 -11.56
N GLN A 387 3.72 -14.97 -11.64
CA GLN A 387 4.04 -15.70 -12.88
C GLN A 387 3.00 -15.50 -13.98
N VAL A 388 1.72 -15.47 -13.60
CA VAL A 388 0.61 -15.37 -14.57
C VAL A 388 0.35 -13.91 -14.94
N LEU A 389 0.21 -13.04 -13.94
CA LEU A 389 -0.18 -11.64 -14.16
C LEU A 389 1.02 -10.72 -14.36
N GLY A 390 2.20 -11.08 -13.84
CA GLY A 390 3.42 -10.28 -13.90
C GLY A 390 3.88 -9.75 -12.53
N ASP A 391 5.10 -9.21 -12.50
CA ASP A 391 5.78 -8.78 -11.26
C ASP A 391 5.10 -7.65 -10.49
N HIS A 392 4.13 -6.96 -11.10
CA HIS A 392 3.33 -5.92 -10.46
C HIS A 392 2.24 -6.47 -9.53
N ALA A 393 1.92 -7.77 -9.59
CA ALA A 393 1.00 -8.44 -8.66
C ALA A 393 1.64 -8.62 -7.27
N GLN A 394 1.85 -7.51 -6.57
CA GLN A 394 2.44 -7.48 -5.23
C GLN A 394 1.36 -7.58 -4.16
N GLN A 395 1.66 -8.26 -3.05
CA GLN A 395 0.81 -8.28 -1.86
C GLN A 395 0.53 -6.86 -1.34
N LYS A 396 -0.74 -6.61 -1.01
CA LYS A 396 -1.26 -5.38 -0.39
C LYS A 396 -2.07 -5.66 0.88
N GLY A 397 -2.39 -6.93 1.14
CA GLY A 397 -3.03 -7.39 2.37
C GLY A 397 -3.11 -8.92 2.40
N SER A 398 -3.14 -9.49 3.59
CA SER A 398 -3.32 -10.94 3.79
C SER A 398 -4.16 -11.19 5.03
N LEU A 399 -4.89 -12.30 5.03
CA LEU A 399 -5.51 -12.91 6.21
C LEU A 399 -5.42 -14.42 6.05
N VAL A 400 -4.94 -15.10 7.08
CA VAL A 400 -4.73 -16.54 7.11
C VAL A 400 -5.40 -17.08 8.37
N GLU A 401 -6.51 -17.78 8.18
CA GLU A 401 -7.32 -18.44 9.20
C GLU A 401 -7.21 -19.97 9.03
N PRO A 402 -7.63 -20.79 10.01
CA PRO A 402 -7.64 -22.25 9.85
C PRO A 402 -8.52 -22.72 8.69
N ASP A 403 -9.66 -22.06 8.46
CA ASP A 403 -10.67 -22.49 7.51
C ASP A 403 -10.54 -21.83 6.12
N ARG A 404 -9.74 -20.76 5.99
CA ARG A 404 -9.54 -20.05 4.72
C ARG A 404 -8.31 -19.14 4.72
N LEU A 405 -7.97 -18.66 3.53
CA LEU A 405 -7.07 -17.53 3.32
C LEU A 405 -7.67 -16.48 2.40
N ARG A 406 -7.21 -15.25 2.58
CA ARG A 406 -7.56 -14.08 1.77
C ARG A 406 -6.29 -13.34 1.40
N PHE A 407 -6.14 -13.06 0.11
CA PHE A 407 -4.95 -12.41 -0.43
C PHE A 407 -5.33 -11.20 -1.28
N ASP A 408 -4.87 -10.03 -0.88
CA ASP A 408 -5.09 -8.77 -1.59
C ASP A 408 -3.80 -8.39 -2.33
N PHE A 409 -3.93 -8.07 -3.63
CA PHE A 409 -2.79 -7.78 -4.49
C PHE A 409 -3.05 -6.63 -5.45
N SER A 410 -1.98 -5.98 -5.91
CA SER A 410 -2.08 -4.89 -6.89
C SER A 410 -2.29 -5.41 -8.30
N HIS A 411 -3.47 -5.17 -8.86
CA HIS A 411 -3.81 -5.50 -10.24
C HIS A 411 -4.95 -4.60 -10.71
N LEU A 412 -4.91 -4.16 -11.98
CA LEU A 412 -5.74 -3.06 -12.47
C LEU A 412 -7.11 -3.49 -13.01
N SER A 413 -7.16 -4.71 -13.57
CA SER A 413 -8.32 -5.34 -14.16
C SER A 413 -8.83 -6.49 -13.29
N PRO A 414 -10.07 -6.97 -13.51
CA PRO A 414 -10.46 -8.31 -13.08
C PRO A 414 -9.51 -9.37 -13.65
N VAL A 415 -9.20 -10.37 -12.84
CA VAL A 415 -8.49 -11.56 -13.32
C VAL A 415 -9.48 -12.39 -14.13
N SER A 416 -9.10 -12.78 -15.34
CA SER A 416 -9.95 -13.60 -16.20
C SER A 416 -10.10 -15.01 -15.65
N GLU A 417 -11.14 -15.72 -16.07
CA GLU A 417 -11.39 -17.10 -15.65
C GLU A 417 -10.22 -18.03 -16.05
N GLU A 418 -9.65 -17.84 -17.26
CA GLU A 418 -8.48 -18.58 -17.73
C GLU A 418 -7.23 -18.31 -16.88
N GLU A 419 -6.98 -17.04 -16.51
CA GLU A 419 -5.87 -16.69 -15.61
C GLU A 419 -6.08 -17.27 -14.21
N LEU A 420 -7.31 -17.26 -13.68
CA LEU A 420 -7.64 -17.87 -12.39
C LEU A 420 -7.41 -19.37 -12.39
N GLU A 421 -7.81 -20.06 -13.47
CA GLU A 421 -7.54 -21.49 -13.66
C GLU A 421 -6.02 -21.77 -13.73
N ASP A 422 -5.24 -20.97 -14.45
CA ASP A 422 -3.77 -21.14 -14.50
C ASP A 422 -3.11 -20.87 -13.14
N ILE A 423 -3.56 -19.85 -12.40
CA ILE A 423 -3.08 -19.57 -11.04
C ILE A 423 -3.36 -20.76 -10.12
N GLU A 424 -4.62 -21.23 -10.07
CA GLU A 424 -5.02 -22.37 -9.23
C GLU A 424 -4.25 -23.64 -9.61
N LEU A 425 -4.07 -23.90 -10.91
CA LEU A 425 -3.31 -25.04 -11.42
C LEU A 425 -1.85 -24.98 -10.97
N ARG A 426 -1.18 -23.82 -11.07
CA ARG A 426 0.23 -23.66 -10.67
C ARG A 426 0.43 -23.87 -9.18
N VAL A 427 -0.48 -23.36 -8.35
CA VAL A 427 -0.45 -23.60 -6.89
C VAL A 427 -0.56 -25.09 -6.62
N ASN A 428 -1.52 -25.77 -7.23
CA ASN A 428 -1.70 -27.21 -7.06
C ASN A 428 -0.53 -28.03 -7.61
N GLN A 429 0.09 -27.62 -8.72
CA GLN A 429 1.31 -28.26 -9.22
C GLN A 429 2.47 -28.13 -8.21
N ALA A 430 2.64 -26.96 -7.57
CA ALA A 430 3.63 -26.78 -6.53
C ALA A 430 3.33 -27.63 -5.28
N ILE A 431 2.06 -27.84 -4.96
CA ILE A 431 1.63 -28.79 -3.93
C ILE A 431 2.00 -30.23 -4.30
N TRP A 432 1.70 -30.67 -5.53
CA TRP A 432 1.97 -32.02 -6.01
C TRP A 432 3.46 -32.33 -6.16
N ASN A 433 4.28 -31.32 -6.45
CA ASN A 433 5.73 -31.44 -6.44
C ASN A 433 6.31 -31.66 -5.04
N ASN A 434 5.52 -31.45 -3.99
CA ASN A 434 5.89 -31.69 -2.60
C ASN A 434 7.22 -31.05 -2.19
N TYR A 435 7.40 -29.78 -2.56
CA TYR A 435 8.57 -28.99 -2.22
C TYR A 435 8.80 -28.95 -0.71
N GLN A 436 10.07 -29.04 -0.31
CA GLN A 436 10.46 -28.82 1.08
C GLN A 436 10.36 -27.35 1.43
N VAL A 437 9.85 -27.05 2.61
CA VAL A 437 9.79 -25.70 3.17
C VAL A 437 10.93 -25.56 4.18
N ALA A 438 11.86 -24.66 3.88
CA ALA A 438 13.03 -24.38 4.70
C ALA A 438 12.98 -22.95 5.24
N THR A 439 13.51 -22.75 6.44
CA THR A 439 13.55 -21.44 7.10
C THR A 439 14.96 -21.10 7.52
N ALA A 440 15.34 -19.83 7.41
CA ALA A 440 16.64 -19.34 7.87
C ALA A 440 16.50 -17.93 8.44
N VAL A 441 17.34 -17.57 9.41
CA VAL A 441 17.46 -16.20 9.91
C VAL A 441 18.77 -15.63 9.38
N THR A 442 18.70 -14.45 8.75
CA THR A 442 19.87 -13.78 8.16
C THR A 442 19.68 -12.27 8.15
N GLY A 443 20.72 -11.52 7.78
CA GLY A 443 20.63 -10.07 7.58
C GLY A 443 19.77 -9.70 6.38
N ILE A 444 19.06 -8.58 6.47
CA ILE A 444 18.16 -8.11 5.40
C ILE A 444 18.83 -7.96 4.02
N ASP A 445 20.08 -7.52 3.99
CA ASP A 445 20.85 -7.35 2.74
C ASP A 445 21.26 -8.69 2.13
N GLU A 446 21.53 -9.70 2.95
CA GLU A 446 21.84 -11.05 2.49
C GLU A 446 20.58 -11.73 1.94
N ALA A 447 19.45 -11.59 2.65
CA ALA A 447 18.15 -12.08 2.17
C ALA A 447 17.78 -11.52 0.79
N ARG A 448 17.97 -10.22 0.58
CA ARG A 448 17.75 -9.57 -0.73
C ARG A 448 18.66 -10.12 -1.82
N LYS A 449 19.94 -10.40 -1.51
CA LYS A 449 20.88 -11.01 -2.46
C LYS A 449 20.51 -12.43 -2.84
N MET A 450 19.87 -13.18 -1.93
CA MET A 450 19.34 -14.51 -2.20
C MET A 450 18.09 -14.49 -3.10
N GLY A 451 17.52 -13.30 -3.37
CA GLY A 451 16.31 -13.13 -4.15
C GLY A 451 15.02 -13.24 -3.32
N ALA A 452 15.12 -13.17 -1.99
CA ALA A 452 13.95 -13.18 -1.12
C ALA A 452 13.08 -11.93 -1.39
N ILE A 453 11.79 -12.16 -1.60
CA ILE A 453 10.82 -11.09 -1.77
C ILE A 453 10.52 -10.50 -0.38
N ALA A 454 10.74 -9.21 -0.22
CA ALA A 454 10.27 -8.46 0.93
C ALA A 454 8.84 -7.97 0.65
N LEU A 455 7.97 -8.06 1.66
CA LEU A 455 6.60 -7.56 1.57
C LEU A 455 6.62 -6.02 1.59
N PHE A 456 5.75 -5.43 0.79
CA PHE A 456 5.72 -3.99 0.57
C PHE A 456 5.09 -3.26 1.76
N GLY A 457 5.82 -2.33 2.38
CA GLY A 457 5.32 -1.47 3.47
C GLY A 457 5.67 -1.93 4.88
N GLU A 458 6.27 -3.12 5.03
CA GLU A 458 6.72 -3.65 6.31
C GLU A 458 8.05 -3.00 6.74
N LYS A 459 8.18 -2.74 8.04
CA LYS A 459 9.47 -2.40 8.66
C LYS A 459 10.11 -3.70 9.14
N TYR A 460 11.35 -3.93 8.74
CA TYR A 460 12.10 -5.12 9.10
C TYR A 460 13.22 -4.75 10.06
N ASP A 461 13.49 -5.64 11.01
CA ASP A 461 14.67 -5.58 11.87
C ASP A 461 15.95 -5.93 11.09
N ASP A 462 17.11 -5.74 11.71
CA ASP A 462 18.41 -6.06 11.11
C ASP A 462 18.54 -7.55 10.76
N GLN A 463 17.87 -8.42 11.53
CA GLN A 463 17.73 -9.85 11.28
C GLN A 463 16.32 -10.17 10.82
N VAL A 464 16.21 -10.89 9.71
CA VAL A 464 14.93 -11.29 9.10
C VAL A 464 14.86 -12.80 8.94
N ARG A 465 13.65 -13.33 9.10
CA ARG A 465 13.35 -14.73 8.83
C ARG A 465 12.91 -14.91 7.39
N ILE A 466 13.61 -15.77 6.66
CA ILE A 466 13.27 -16.20 5.30
C ILE A 466 12.52 -17.52 5.38
N VAL A 467 11.46 -17.63 4.57
CA VAL A 467 10.77 -18.89 4.28
C VAL A 467 10.98 -19.19 2.80
N GLN A 468 11.59 -20.34 2.52
CA GLN A 468 11.85 -20.83 1.18
C GLN A 468 11.03 -22.09 0.91
N VAL A 469 10.26 -22.10 -0.18
CA VAL A 469 9.48 -23.26 -0.63
C VAL A 469 10.14 -23.81 -1.89
N GLY A 470 11.04 -24.78 -1.72
CA GLY A 470 11.84 -25.32 -2.81
C GLY A 470 12.57 -24.24 -3.62
N ASP A 471 12.52 -24.36 -4.95
CA ASP A 471 12.92 -23.34 -5.90
C ASP A 471 11.75 -22.45 -6.37
N PHE A 472 10.55 -22.67 -5.80
CA PHE A 472 9.33 -22.04 -6.26
C PHE A 472 9.18 -20.61 -5.72
N SER A 473 9.28 -20.44 -4.40
CA SER A 473 9.17 -19.14 -3.73
C SER A 473 10.16 -18.95 -2.58
N MET A 474 10.51 -17.70 -2.31
CA MET A 474 11.36 -17.30 -1.19
C MET A 474 10.93 -15.91 -0.72
N GLU A 475 10.46 -15.80 0.52
CA GLU A 475 9.87 -14.56 1.07
C GLU A 475 10.31 -14.31 2.51
N LEU A 476 10.34 -13.04 2.91
CA LEU A 476 10.52 -12.67 4.32
C LEU A 476 9.21 -12.90 5.07
N CYS A 477 9.19 -13.85 6.01
CA CYS A 477 7.98 -14.19 6.75
C CYS A 477 8.28 -14.73 8.16
N GLY A 478 7.61 -14.12 9.15
CA GLY A 478 7.63 -14.55 10.54
C GLY A 478 6.56 -15.59 10.89
N GLY A 479 5.69 -15.97 9.96
CA GLY A 479 4.60 -16.90 10.20
C GLY A 479 5.01 -18.35 10.42
N THR A 480 4.02 -19.16 10.82
CA THR A 480 4.17 -20.61 10.93
C THR A 480 3.91 -21.28 9.58
N HIS A 481 4.71 -22.30 9.26
CA HIS A 481 4.64 -23.01 7.98
C HIS A 481 4.72 -24.52 8.21
N ILE A 482 4.11 -25.27 7.29
CA ILE A 482 4.30 -26.71 7.15
C ILE A 482 5.70 -27.03 6.64
N SER A 483 6.17 -28.27 6.77
CA SER A 483 7.52 -28.68 6.34
C SER A 483 7.60 -29.06 4.86
N SER A 484 6.46 -29.37 4.22
CA SER A 484 6.41 -29.69 2.79
C SER A 484 5.06 -29.33 2.16
N THR A 485 5.07 -28.88 0.92
CA THR A 485 3.85 -28.39 0.24
C THR A 485 2.78 -29.47 0.06
N GLY A 486 3.16 -30.75 0.01
CA GLY A 486 2.19 -31.85 -0.07
C GLY A 486 1.29 -31.99 1.16
N GLN A 487 1.66 -31.38 2.30
CA GLN A 487 0.79 -31.35 3.49
C GLN A 487 -0.43 -30.43 3.32
N ILE A 488 -0.44 -29.57 2.30
CA ILE A 488 -1.59 -28.72 1.94
C ILE A 488 -2.74 -29.58 1.41
N GLY A 489 -2.43 -30.57 0.56
CA GLY A 489 -3.44 -31.42 -0.07
C GLY A 489 -3.97 -30.81 -1.37
N LEU A 490 -5.00 -29.95 -1.28
CA LEU A 490 -5.59 -29.25 -2.43
C LEU A 490 -5.54 -27.75 -2.16
N PHE A 491 -5.58 -26.94 -3.21
CA PHE A 491 -5.85 -25.51 -3.09
C PHE A 491 -7.00 -25.14 -4.02
N LYS A 492 -7.97 -24.37 -3.53
CA LYS A 492 -9.14 -23.96 -4.30
C LYS A 492 -9.43 -22.47 -4.11
N ILE A 493 -9.51 -21.73 -5.21
CA ILE A 493 -10.01 -20.37 -5.24
C ILE A 493 -11.53 -20.41 -5.11
N LEU A 494 -12.06 -19.70 -4.12
CA LEU A 494 -13.49 -19.55 -3.88
C LEU A 494 -14.07 -18.35 -4.63
N SER A 495 -13.35 -17.22 -4.61
CA SER A 495 -13.79 -16.00 -5.26
C SER A 495 -12.63 -15.06 -5.60
N GLU A 496 -12.88 -14.20 -6.58
CA GLU A 496 -12.02 -13.08 -6.96
C GLU A 496 -12.87 -11.80 -7.05
N GLY A 497 -12.34 -10.66 -6.59
CA GLY A 497 -13.09 -9.42 -6.58
C GLY A 497 -12.28 -8.15 -6.41
N SER A 498 -12.91 -6.99 -6.68
CA SER A 498 -12.31 -5.67 -6.47
C SER A 498 -12.48 -5.24 -5.02
N VAL A 499 -11.39 -4.82 -4.37
CA VAL A 499 -11.44 -4.21 -3.01
C VAL A 499 -11.15 -2.71 -3.03
N GLY A 500 -10.68 -2.19 -4.15
CA GLY A 500 -10.39 -0.79 -4.36
C GLY A 500 -9.80 -0.58 -5.75
N ALA A 501 -9.61 0.68 -6.13
CA ALA A 501 -9.04 0.98 -7.45
C ALA A 501 -7.58 0.51 -7.52
N GLY A 502 -7.29 -0.44 -8.41
CA GLY A 502 -5.96 -1.03 -8.59
C GLY A 502 -5.64 -2.16 -7.60
N LEU A 503 -6.63 -2.63 -6.84
CA LEU A 503 -6.50 -3.69 -5.85
C LEU A 503 -7.55 -4.79 -6.08
N ARG A 504 -7.08 -6.03 -6.13
CA ARG A 504 -7.90 -7.24 -6.27
C ARG A 504 -7.72 -8.13 -5.04
N ARG A 505 -8.72 -8.95 -4.76
CA ARG A 505 -8.74 -9.92 -3.67
C ARG A 505 -9.06 -11.29 -4.21
N ILE A 506 -8.32 -12.29 -3.74
CA ILE A 506 -8.66 -13.70 -3.87
C ILE A 506 -8.99 -14.25 -2.48
N GLU A 507 -10.09 -14.97 -2.37
CA GLU A 507 -10.39 -15.83 -1.21
C GLU A 507 -10.27 -17.29 -1.64
N ALA A 508 -9.61 -18.10 -0.81
CA ALA A 508 -9.28 -19.48 -1.13
C ALA A 508 -9.25 -20.37 0.12
N VAL A 509 -9.24 -21.68 -0.10
CA VAL A 509 -9.17 -22.72 0.94
C VAL A 509 -8.18 -23.81 0.55
N THR A 510 -7.67 -24.54 1.55
CA THR A 510 -6.78 -25.71 1.36
C THR A 510 -7.40 -27.00 1.85
#